data_AF-A0AAD9GMH8-F1
#
_entry.id   AF-A0AAD9GMH8-F1
#
_cell.length_a   1.000
_cell.length_b   1.000
_cell.length_c   1.000
_cell.angle_alpha   90.00
_cell.angle_beta   90.00
_cell.angle_gamma   90.00
#
_symmetry.space_group_name_H-M   'P 1'
#
loop_
_entity.id
_entity.type
_entity.pdbx_description
1 polymer ?
#
loop_
_entity_poly.entity_id
_entity_poly.type
_entity_poly.pdbx_seq_one_letter_code
_entity_poly.pdbx_strand_id
1 'polypeptide(L)'
;MPMSSDLHADLSRHVLVWPFLEPVDPVVLNVPTYYDVISNPMDLGTMGAKLNAGDYHDPAEYRADLLLQRAKERRVMSRWKRDSFVARLNRDKMDERRRLVASHGE
;
A
#
# COMPACT_ATOMS: atom_id res chain seq x y z
N MET A 1 -21.02 4.18 -18.78
CA MET A 1 -19.58 4.45 -18.59
C MET A 1 -18.78 3.15 -18.71
N PRO A 2 -18.37 2.74 -19.93
CA PRO A 2 -17.64 1.48 -20.11
C PRO A 2 -16.14 1.56 -19.73
N MET A 3 -15.48 2.70 -19.96
CA MET A 3 -14.04 2.88 -19.76
C MET A 3 -13.55 2.68 -18.31
N SER A 4 -14.36 3.02 -17.31
CA SER A 4 -13.99 2.91 -15.89
C SER A 4 -14.05 1.46 -15.37
N SER A 5 -14.98 0.65 -15.89
CA SER A 5 -15.15 -0.75 -15.49
C SER A 5 -14.06 -1.66 -16.02
N ASP A 6 -13.66 -1.50 -17.30
CA ASP A 6 -12.61 -2.31 -17.90
C ASP A 6 -11.25 -2.04 -17.25
N LEU A 7 -10.95 -0.76 -16.99
CA LEU A 7 -9.75 -0.34 -16.27
C LEU A 7 -9.71 -0.92 -14.83
N HIS A 8 -10.84 -0.90 -14.13
CA HIS A 8 -10.93 -1.46 -12.78
C HIS A 8 -10.67 -2.97 -12.78
N ALA A 9 -11.26 -3.68 -13.75
CA ALA A 9 -11.08 -5.11 -13.89
C ALA A 9 -9.64 -5.49 -14.24
N ASP A 10 -8.97 -4.73 -15.11
CA ASP A 10 -7.57 -4.97 -15.45
C ASP A 10 -6.62 -4.68 -14.28
N LEU A 11 -6.87 -3.62 -13.52
CA LEU A 11 -6.12 -3.33 -12.29
C LEU A 11 -6.28 -4.47 -11.27
N SER A 12 -7.50 -4.97 -11.06
CA SER A 12 -7.79 -6.00 -10.06
C SER A 12 -7.23 -7.38 -10.41
N ARG A 13 -6.97 -7.65 -11.69
CA ARG A 13 -6.38 -8.92 -12.17
C ARG A 13 -4.84 -8.94 -12.08
N HIS A 14 -4.19 -7.82 -11.79
CA HIS A 14 -2.74 -7.76 -11.76
C HIS A 14 -2.16 -8.44 -10.51
N VAL A 15 -1.22 -9.38 -10.67
CA VAL A 15 -0.69 -10.25 -9.60
C VAL A 15 -0.15 -9.52 -8.36
N LEU A 16 0.30 -8.28 -8.52
CA LEU A 16 0.83 -7.46 -7.43
C LEU A 16 -0.25 -6.71 -6.62
N VAL A 17 -1.53 -6.80 -7.00
CA VAL A 17 -2.59 -5.99 -6.37
C VAL A 17 -3.29 -6.68 -5.21
N TRP A 18 -2.95 -7.94 -4.91
CA TRP A 18 -3.56 -8.71 -3.82
C TRP A 18 -3.60 -7.99 -2.45
N PRO A 19 -2.61 -7.18 -2.03
CA PRO A 19 -2.67 -6.47 -0.75
C PRO A 19 -3.65 -5.28 -0.75
N PHE A 20 -4.23 -4.97 -1.91
CA PHE A 20 -5.03 -3.77 -2.15
C PHE A 20 -6.45 -4.10 -2.62
N LEU A 21 -6.80 -5.39 -2.68
CA LEU A 21 -8.14 -5.83 -3.03
C LEU A 21 -9.14 -5.61 -1.90
N GLU A 22 -8.64 -5.51 -0.66
CA GLU A 22 -9.45 -5.33 0.55
C GLU A 22 -8.89 -4.18 1.41
N PRO A 23 -9.72 -3.61 2.30
CA PRO A 23 -9.25 -2.63 3.29
C PRO A 23 -8.09 -3.18 4.11
N VAL A 24 -7.12 -2.33 4.43
CA VAL A 24 -6.00 -2.69 5.30
C VAL A 24 -6.50 -2.97 6.70
N ASP A 25 -6.25 -4.18 7.20
CA ASP A 25 -6.40 -4.53 8.62
C ASP A 25 -5.07 -4.30 9.36
N PRO A 26 -4.97 -3.25 10.20
CA PRO A 26 -3.74 -2.91 10.90
C PRO A 26 -3.29 -3.95 11.93
N VAL A 27 -4.22 -4.76 12.46
CA VAL A 27 -3.94 -5.77 13.48
C VAL A 27 -3.36 -7.02 12.81
N VAL A 28 -4.05 -7.53 11.78
CA VAL A 28 -3.61 -8.71 11.03
C VAL A 28 -2.26 -8.47 10.37
N LEU A 29 -2.04 -7.26 9.84
CA LEU A 29 -0.79 -6.89 9.17
C LEU A 29 0.30 -6.38 10.11
N ASN A 30 0.03 -6.31 11.43
CA ASN A 30 0.95 -5.80 12.45
C ASN A 30 1.50 -4.40 12.10
N VAL A 31 0.60 -3.52 11.68
CA VAL A 31 0.86 -2.10 11.39
C VAL A 31 -0.04 -1.23 12.29
N PRO A 32 0.11 -1.29 13.62
CA PRO A 32 -0.83 -0.64 14.55
C PRO A 32 -0.93 0.88 14.37
N THR A 33 0.08 1.51 13.75
CA THR A 33 0.13 2.95 13.46
C THR A 33 -0.43 3.32 12.09
N TYR A 34 -1.14 2.42 11.42
CA TYR A 34 -1.67 2.63 10.07
C TYR A 34 -2.54 3.89 9.99
N TYR A 35 -3.53 4.00 10.88
CA TYR A 35 -4.46 5.14 10.88
C TYR A 35 -3.84 6.45 11.36
N ASP A 36 -2.68 6.42 12.04
CA ASP A 36 -1.91 7.64 12.35
C ASP A 36 -1.35 8.30 11.08
N VAL A 37 -1.12 7.49 10.03
CA VAL A 37 -0.54 7.94 8.75
C VAL A 37 -1.64 8.17 7.72
N ILE A 38 -2.70 7.36 7.78
CA ILE A 38 -3.69 7.19 6.74
C ILE A 38 -5.06 7.60 7.26
N SER A 39 -5.45 8.84 6.94
CA SER A 39 -6.72 9.42 7.41
C SER A 39 -7.95 8.97 6.63
N ASN A 40 -7.81 8.69 5.32
CA ASN A 40 -8.96 8.40 4.43
C ASN A 40 -8.81 7.04 3.70
N PRO A 41 -8.81 5.88 4.36
CA PRO A 41 -8.48 4.59 3.73
C PRO A 41 -9.24 4.35 2.40
N MET A 42 -8.56 3.71 1.44
CA MET A 42 -9.14 3.34 0.14
C MET A 42 -8.42 2.10 -0.40
N ASP A 43 -9.17 1.21 -1.03
CA ASP A 43 -8.75 -0.06 -1.62
C ASP A 43 -9.57 -0.36 -2.89
N LEU A 44 -9.11 -1.30 -3.70
CA LEU A 44 -9.76 -1.64 -4.97
C LEU A 44 -11.14 -2.29 -4.76
N GLY A 45 -11.36 -3.06 -3.70
CA GLY A 45 -12.67 -3.63 -3.39
C GLY A 45 -13.71 -2.54 -3.12
N THR A 46 -13.34 -1.55 -2.29
CA THR A 46 -14.18 -0.37 -2.03
C THR A 46 -14.44 0.43 -3.30
N MET A 47 -13.42 0.66 -4.14
CA MET A 47 -13.60 1.34 -5.44
C MET A 47 -14.52 0.55 -6.39
N GLY A 48 -14.42 -0.77 -6.40
CA GLY A 48 -15.30 -1.64 -7.19
C GLY A 48 -16.75 -1.58 -6.72
N ALA A 49 -16.97 -1.57 -5.40
CA ALA A 49 -18.31 -1.40 -4.81
C ALA A 49 -18.93 -0.05 -5.18
N LYS A 50 -18.18 1.05 -5.05
CA LYS A 50 -18.61 2.39 -5.46
C LYS A 50 -18.93 2.45 -6.96
N LEU A 51 -18.11 1.81 -7.79
CA LEU A 51 -18.35 1.75 -9.22
C LEU A 51 -19.64 1.00 -9.56
N ASN A 52 -19.89 -0.13 -8.90
CA ASN A 52 -21.11 -0.93 -9.10
C ASN A 52 -22.38 -0.24 -8.58
N ALA A 53 -22.25 0.55 -7.51
CA ALA A 53 -23.35 1.36 -6.96
C ALA A 53 -23.66 2.61 -7.81
N GLY A 54 -22.77 2.99 -8.72
CA GLY A 54 -22.90 4.22 -9.51
C GLY A 54 -22.50 5.49 -8.75
N ASP A 55 -21.70 5.34 -7.68
CA ASP A 55 -21.25 6.44 -6.81
C ASP A 55 -20.17 7.32 -7.45
N TYR A 56 -19.71 6.97 -8.65
CA TYR A 56 -18.83 7.81 -9.47
C TYR A 56 -19.63 8.48 -10.58
N HIS A 57 -19.89 9.77 -10.40
CA HIS A 57 -20.62 10.59 -11.35
C HIS A 57 -19.68 11.19 -12.41
N ASP A 58 -18.39 11.30 -12.10
CA ASP A 58 -17.33 11.78 -13.00
C ASP A 58 -16.12 10.81 -12.98
N PRO A 59 -15.54 10.42 -14.13
CA PRO A 59 -14.28 9.66 -14.17
C PRO A 59 -13.13 10.26 -13.35
N ALA A 60 -13.13 11.57 -13.11
CA ALA A 60 -12.18 12.25 -12.24
C ALA A 60 -12.27 11.78 -10.78
N GLU A 61 -13.45 11.42 -10.29
CA GLU A 61 -13.67 10.92 -8.92
C GLU A 61 -13.02 9.54 -8.73
N TYR A 62 -13.23 8.64 -9.70
CA TYR A 62 -12.55 7.34 -9.72
C TYR A 62 -11.03 7.50 -9.78
N ARG A 63 -10.53 8.41 -10.63
CA ARG A 63 -9.10 8.72 -10.73
C ARG A 63 -8.55 9.28 -9.41
N ALA A 64 -9.31 10.13 -8.71
CA ALA A 64 -8.92 10.68 -7.42
C ALA A 64 -8.75 9.56 -6.38
N ASP A 65 -9.69 8.63 -6.29
CA ASP A 65 -9.60 7.47 -5.38
C ASP A 65 -8.42 6.56 -5.73
N LEU A 66 -8.16 6.31 -7.03
CA LEU A 66 -7.00 5.53 -7.47
C LEU A 66 -5.67 6.21 -7.07
N LEU A 67 -5.55 7.52 -7.26
CA LEU A 67 -4.37 8.28 -6.87
C LEU A 67 -4.20 8.31 -5.35
N LEU A 68 -5.32 8.42 -4.62
CA LEU A 68 -5.37 8.42 -3.17
C LEU A 68 -4.86 7.08 -2.61
N GLN A 69 -5.36 5.95 -3.14
CA GLN A 69 -4.93 4.60 -2.80
C GLN A 69 -3.42 4.42 -3.02
N ARG A 70 -2.90 4.81 -4.20
CA ARG A 70 -1.46 4.72 -4.53
C ARG A 70 -0.58 5.63 -3.68
N ALA A 71 -1.05 6.83 -3.35
CA ALA A 71 -0.30 7.75 -2.49
C ALA A 71 -0.18 7.20 -1.07
N LYS A 72 -1.26 6.59 -0.56
CA LYS A 72 -1.29 5.93 0.75
C LYS A 72 -0.33 4.76 0.82
N GLU A 73 -0.33 3.88 -0.17
CA GLU A 73 0.65 2.79 -0.29
C GLU A 73 2.07 3.29 -0.13
N ARG A 74 2.48 4.29 -0.92
CA ARG A 74 3.85 4.83 -0.84
C ARG A 74 4.18 5.34 0.56
N ARG A 75 3.22 6.01 1.22
CA ARG A 75 3.39 6.56 2.56
C ARG A 75 3.49 5.46 3.62
N VAL A 76 2.63 4.44 3.56
CA VAL A 76 2.64 3.27 4.44
C VAL A 76 3.92 2.48 4.22
N MET A 77 4.29 2.15 2.99
CA MET A 77 5.50 1.38 2.69
C MET A 77 6.78 2.11 3.12
N SER A 78 6.82 3.44 3.00
CA SER A 78 7.94 4.25 3.50
C SER A 78 8.06 4.21 5.03
N ARG A 79 6.94 4.24 5.76
CA ARG A 79 6.96 4.19 7.23
C ARG A 79 7.08 2.76 7.77
N TRP A 80 6.40 1.79 7.18
CA TRP A 80 6.49 0.36 7.52
C TRP A 80 7.92 -0.18 7.33
N LYS A 81 8.63 0.23 6.27
CA LYS A 81 10.07 -0.08 6.11
C LYS A 81 10.99 0.60 7.12
N ARG A 82 10.50 1.56 7.92
CA ARG A 82 11.24 2.14 9.05
C ARG A 82 10.84 1.47 10.37
N ASP A 83 9.56 1.18 10.55
CA ASP A 83 8.98 0.87 11.85
C ASP A 83 8.72 -0.64 12.05
N SER A 84 8.78 -1.48 11.01
CA SER A 84 8.49 -2.93 11.14
C SER A 84 9.63 -3.72 11.79
N PHE A 85 9.28 -4.85 12.43
CA PHE A 85 10.25 -5.82 12.93
C PHE A 85 11.25 -6.27 11.85
N VAL A 86 10.75 -6.47 10.61
CA VAL A 86 11.57 -6.81 9.44
C VAL A 86 12.51 -5.67 9.06
N ALA A 87 12.05 -4.42 9.14
CA ALA A 87 12.91 -3.25 8.94
C ALA A 87 14.03 -3.16 9.98
N ARG A 88 13.71 -3.44 11.25
CA ARG A 88 14.70 -3.50 12.33
C ARG A 88 15.73 -4.60 12.09
N LEU A 89 15.30 -5.83 11.81
CA LEU A 89 16.20 -6.93 11.47
C LEU A 89 17.06 -6.64 10.23
N ASN A 90 16.50 -6.02 9.20
CA ASN A 90 17.25 -5.65 8.01
C ASN A 90 18.31 -4.56 8.30
N ARG A 91 18.03 -3.61 9.21
CA ARG A 91 19.04 -2.65 9.69
C ARG A 91 20.13 -3.35 10.49
N ASP A 92 19.75 -4.19 11.45
CA ASP A 92 20.70 -4.92 12.32
C ASP A 92 21.64 -5.79 11.46
N LYS A 93 21.08 -6.49 10.47
CA LYS A 93 21.85 -7.28 9.49
C LYS A 93 22.80 -6.43 8.64
N MET A 94 22.40 -5.22 8.26
CA MET A 94 23.25 -4.29 7.50
C MET A 94 24.38 -3.71 8.35
N ASP A 95 24.09 -3.39 9.61
CA ASP A 95 25.08 -2.88 10.58
C ASP A 95 26.10 -3.95 10.95
N GLU A 96 25.67 -5.19 11.15
CA GLU A 96 26.55 -6.33 11.33
C GLU A 96 27.45 -6.55 10.11
N ARG A 97 26.87 -6.51 8.90
CA ARG A 97 27.65 -6.61 7.66
C ARG A 97 28.67 -5.48 7.53
N ARG A 98 28.35 -4.26 7.95
CA ARG A 98 29.31 -3.14 7.99
C ARG A 98 30.43 -3.37 8.99
N ARG A 99 30.12 -3.86 10.19
CA ARG A 99 31.13 -4.16 11.22
C ARG A 99 32.12 -5.21 10.76
N LEU A 100 31.62 -6.29 10.13
CA LEU A 100 32.46 -7.36 9.60
C LEU A 100 33.34 -6.91 8.44
N VAL A 101 32.85 -6.04 7.55
CA VAL A 101 33.67 -5.48 6.47
C VAL A 101 34.73 -4.52 7.01
N ALA A 102 34.40 -3.73 8.03
CA ALA A 102 35.36 -2.83 8.68
C ALA A 102 36.46 -3.58 9.45
N SER A 103 36.19 -4.81 9.92
CA SER A 103 37.18 -5.62 10.66
C SER A 103 38.09 -6.48 9.77
N HIS A 104 37.83 -6.58 8.47
CA HIS A 104 38.63 -7.36 7.50
C HIS A 104 39.39 -6.45 6.50
N GLY A 105 39.53 -5.16 6.82
CA GLY A 105 40.18 -4.16 5.98
C GLY A 105 41.59 -3.75 6.41
N GLU A 106 42.26 -4.53 7.27
CA GLU A 106 43.69 -4.37 7.61
C GLU A 106 44.49 -5.59 7.12
#